data_AF-U2EHT6-F1
#
_entry.id   AF-U2EHT6-F1
#
_cell.length_a   1.000
_cell.length_b   1.000
_cell.length_c   1.000
_cell.angle_alpha   90.00
_cell.angle_beta   90.00
_cell.angle_gamma   90.00
#
_symmetry.space_group_name_H-M   'P 1'
#
loop_
_entity.id
_entity.type
_entity.pdbx_description
1 polymer ?
#
loop_
_entity_poly.entity_id
_entity_poly.type
_entity_poly.pdbx_seq_one_letter_code
_entity_poly.pdbx_strand_id
1 'polypeptide(L)'
;MIIKNQLTKRKYGKLILSELMFGGKVSLIILALYCLLWRIMYSIAKVGQLKRNVPVFSGIAFLLLVVLILVIIFYRRHMKNNFIYKSETEFNIDSAQLAIGLSGTYDKVIYKWDDLTKIKENNKWYFLFFKDKAILPISKNIESSLLEELKGYFASFRSIRKSYKGLTAAVLVLVTVIGTYFVGKCAVNFNGDLSWKIRELKTDKKVSVNEINFYTSKLEGIMKYVQEKEKLEPNLMTNSVDIKFKKDGTITSIDTYIYGFDENYNLKSGYLVYYDKAKGDKITIHKQDWGSGGTTKYNQDNDLSIIINMLNKIPVEQDVKQWNESGYAIMYKGIRSFGYNLEGIRFIDKNGEVTIPKIAQQEIKGPAVSVYCPGKEQSLIPKRYVYKK
;
A
#
# COMPACT_ATOMS: atom_id res chain seq x y z
N MET A 1 19.04 11.19 -56.71
CA MET A 1 20.09 11.18 -55.67
C MET A 1 20.16 9.77 -55.05
N ILE A 2 21.35 9.17 -54.93
CA ILE A 2 21.53 7.80 -54.39
C ILE A 2 22.26 7.86 -53.04
N ILE A 3 21.72 7.20 -52.01
CA ILE A 3 22.30 7.17 -50.66
C ILE A 3 22.43 5.73 -50.18
N LYS A 4 23.62 5.34 -49.75
CA LYS A 4 23.88 4.01 -49.17
C LYS A 4 23.17 3.84 -47.82
N ASN A 5 22.44 2.73 -47.65
CA ASN A 5 21.76 2.44 -46.39
C ASN A 5 22.74 1.96 -45.30
N GLN A 6 22.86 2.75 -44.22
CA GLN A 6 23.70 2.43 -43.06
C GLN A 6 22.93 1.71 -41.93
N LEU A 7 21.66 1.34 -42.16
CA LEU A 7 20.80 0.69 -41.15
C LEU A 7 21.13 -0.80 -41.02
N THR A 8 21.29 -1.24 -39.76
CA THR A 8 21.25 -2.66 -39.41
C THR A 8 19.92 -2.98 -38.73
N LYS A 9 19.48 -4.25 -38.75
CA LYS A 9 18.25 -4.70 -38.06
C LYS A 9 18.15 -4.19 -36.62
N ARG A 10 19.25 -4.27 -35.86
CA ARG A 10 19.32 -3.81 -34.46
C ARG A 10 19.19 -2.28 -34.35
N LYS A 11 19.83 -1.51 -35.24
CA LYS A 11 19.74 -0.05 -35.28
C LYS A 11 18.33 0.41 -35.67
N TYR A 12 17.76 -0.18 -36.72
CA TYR A 12 16.39 0.11 -37.15
C TYR A 12 15.37 -0.18 -36.04
N GLY A 13 15.44 -1.36 -35.41
CA GLY A 13 14.55 -1.72 -34.31
C GLY A 13 14.60 -0.73 -33.14
N LYS A 14 15.80 -0.31 -32.71
CA LYS A 14 15.95 0.72 -31.66
C LYS A 14 15.34 2.06 -32.06
N LEU A 15 15.54 2.51 -33.30
CA LEU A 15 15.02 3.78 -33.80
C LEU A 15 13.49 3.79 -33.87
N ILE A 16 12.89 2.70 -34.35
CA ILE A 16 11.43 2.55 -34.43
C ILE A 16 10.81 2.47 -33.04
N LEU A 17 11.35 1.63 -32.15
CA LEU A 17 10.84 1.52 -30.78
C LEU A 17 10.92 2.87 -30.05
N SER A 18 12.04 3.58 -30.19
CA SER A 18 12.22 4.91 -29.63
C SER A 18 11.24 5.94 -30.21
N GLU A 19 10.96 5.90 -31.51
CA GLU A 19 9.94 6.78 -32.13
C GLU A 19 8.53 6.47 -31.63
N LEU A 20 8.16 5.19 -31.51
CA LEU A 20 6.83 4.79 -31.04
C LEU A 20 6.62 5.16 -29.57
N MET A 21 7.64 4.97 -28.73
CA MET A 21 7.57 5.25 -27.29
C MET A 21 7.62 6.75 -26.96
N PHE A 22 8.46 7.53 -27.66
CA PHE A 22 8.79 8.89 -27.25
C PHE A 22 8.46 9.96 -28.31
N GLY A 23 8.35 9.57 -29.58
CA GLY A 23 8.25 10.53 -30.68
C GLY A 23 6.83 10.94 -31.06
N GLY A 24 5.81 10.15 -30.75
CA GLY A 24 4.43 10.35 -31.23
C GLY A 24 3.44 10.85 -30.17
N LYS A 25 2.18 11.05 -30.57
CA LYS A 25 1.07 11.39 -29.65
C LYS A 25 0.91 10.36 -28.51
N VAL A 26 1.28 9.10 -28.77
CA VAL A 26 1.29 8.01 -27.78
C VAL A 26 2.20 8.34 -26.59
N SER A 27 3.33 9.03 -26.80
CA SER A 27 4.23 9.38 -25.69
C SER A 27 3.59 10.38 -24.73
N LEU A 28 2.78 11.31 -25.22
CA LEU A 28 2.01 12.24 -24.38
C LEU A 28 0.95 11.50 -23.55
N ILE A 29 0.29 10.49 -24.13
CA ILE A 29 -0.68 9.65 -23.40
C ILE A 29 0.03 8.86 -22.31
N ILE A 30 1.16 8.20 -22.63
CA ILE A 30 1.97 7.47 -21.63
C ILE A 30 2.38 8.41 -20.50
N LEU A 31 2.86 9.60 -20.82
CA LEU A 31 3.32 10.59 -19.84
C LEU A 31 2.17 11.06 -18.95
N ALA A 32 1.00 11.36 -19.51
CA ALA A 32 -0.18 11.76 -18.74
C ALA A 32 -0.63 10.64 -17.78
N LEU A 33 -0.74 9.41 -18.26
CA LEU A 33 -1.10 8.24 -17.44
C LEU A 33 -0.06 8.00 -16.34
N TYR A 34 1.23 8.13 -16.67
CA TYR A 34 2.32 7.93 -15.72
C TYR A 34 2.35 9.01 -14.63
N CYS A 35 2.13 10.28 -14.98
CA CYS A 35 1.98 11.36 -14.00
C CYS A 35 0.78 11.13 -13.05
N LEU A 36 -0.37 10.69 -13.60
CA LEU A 36 -1.54 10.35 -12.79
C LEU A 36 -1.27 9.19 -11.84
N LEU A 37 -0.53 8.18 -12.31
CA LEU A 37 -0.14 7.02 -11.51
C LEU A 37 0.74 7.43 -10.31
N TRP A 38 1.73 8.30 -10.52
CA TRP A 38 2.53 8.88 -9.42
C TRP A 38 1.70 9.72 -8.46
N ARG A 39 0.77 10.54 -8.96
CA ARG A 39 -0.14 11.33 -8.12
C ARG A 39 -0.98 10.45 -7.19
N ILE A 40 -1.54 9.36 -7.72
CA ILE A 40 -2.36 8.43 -6.93
C ILE A 40 -1.50 7.68 -5.93
N MET A 41 -0.31 7.22 -6.35
CA MET A 41 0.63 6.55 -5.45
C MET A 41 1.04 7.46 -4.29
N TYR A 42 1.29 8.75 -4.54
CA TYR A 42 1.52 9.73 -3.49
C TYR A 42 0.31 9.89 -2.55
N SER A 43 -0.91 9.95 -3.09
CA SER A 43 -2.13 10.05 -2.28
C SER A 43 -2.32 8.82 -1.38
N ILE A 44 -2.05 7.62 -1.90
CA ILE A 44 -2.05 6.38 -1.12
C ILE A 44 -1.01 6.48 0.00
N ALA A 45 0.23 6.84 -0.33
CA ALA A 45 1.33 6.87 0.62
C ALA A 45 1.14 7.91 1.73
N LYS A 46 0.52 9.06 1.42
CA LYS A 46 0.30 10.14 2.38
C LYS A 46 -0.95 9.93 3.25
N VAL A 47 -2.07 9.54 2.65
CA VAL A 47 -3.40 9.60 3.29
C VAL A 47 -3.99 8.22 3.64
N GLY A 48 -3.53 7.12 3.01
CA GLY A 48 -4.01 5.78 3.38
C GLY A 48 -5.38 5.38 2.82
N GLN A 49 -5.93 6.11 1.84
CA GLN A 49 -7.26 5.86 1.23
C GLN A 49 -7.27 4.67 0.25
N LEU A 50 -6.86 3.49 0.71
CA LEU A 50 -6.68 2.30 -0.14
C LEU A 50 -7.94 1.90 -0.90
N LYS A 51 -9.10 1.88 -0.22
CA LYS A 51 -10.38 1.48 -0.85
C LYS A 51 -10.76 2.32 -2.07
N ARG A 52 -10.46 3.62 -2.04
CA ARG A 52 -10.78 4.55 -3.13
C ARG A 52 -9.69 4.56 -4.20
N ASN A 53 -8.43 4.61 -3.78
CA ASN A 53 -7.32 4.91 -4.68
C ASN A 53 -6.75 3.66 -5.37
N VAL A 54 -6.84 2.48 -4.76
CA VAL A 54 -6.32 1.23 -5.36
C VAL A 54 -7.06 0.87 -6.66
N PRO A 55 -8.41 0.88 -6.73
CA PRO A 55 -9.10 0.60 -8.00
C PRO A 55 -8.72 1.58 -9.12
N VAL A 56 -8.57 2.87 -8.80
CA VAL A 56 -8.18 3.91 -9.77
C VAL A 56 -6.73 3.69 -10.25
N PHE A 57 -5.82 3.38 -9.32
CA PHE A 57 -4.44 3.04 -9.65
C PHE A 57 -4.38 1.84 -10.60
N SER A 58 -5.12 0.76 -10.29
CA SER A 58 -5.19 -0.43 -11.13
C SER A 58 -5.76 -0.14 -12.52
N GLY A 59 -6.80 0.70 -12.62
CA GLY A 59 -7.36 1.12 -13.91
C GLY A 59 -6.35 1.87 -14.77
N ILE A 60 -5.60 2.81 -14.20
CA ILE A 60 -4.57 3.57 -14.93
C ILE A 60 -3.39 2.68 -15.32
N ALA A 61 -2.94 1.79 -14.42
CA ALA A 61 -1.90 0.83 -14.71
C ALA A 61 -2.30 -0.12 -15.85
N PHE A 62 -3.55 -0.58 -15.88
CA PHE A 62 -4.10 -1.39 -16.96
C PHE A 62 -4.12 -0.62 -18.29
N LEU A 63 -4.60 0.62 -18.31
CA LEU A 63 -4.56 1.45 -19.52
C LEU A 63 -3.14 1.66 -20.04
N LEU A 64 -2.18 1.90 -19.14
CA LEU A 64 -0.77 2.04 -19.51
C LEU A 64 -0.22 0.74 -20.10
N LEU A 65 -0.57 -0.42 -19.52
CA LEU A 65 -0.22 -1.74 -20.05
C LEU A 65 -0.79 -1.95 -21.46
N VAL A 66 -2.07 -1.63 -21.69
CA VAL A 66 -2.71 -1.73 -23.01
C VAL A 66 -1.98 -0.87 -24.04
N VAL A 67 -1.63 0.36 -23.69
CA VAL A 67 -0.87 1.26 -24.58
C VAL A 67 0.51 0.67 -24.90
N LEU A 68 1.22 0.12 -23.92
CA LEU A 68 2.52 -0.53 -24.15
C LEU A 68 2.40 -1.78 -25.04
N ILE A 69 1.35 -2.59 -24.86
CA ILE A 69 1.06 -3.74 -25.72
C ILE A 69 0.84 -3.28 -27.16
N LEU A 70 0.05 -2.22 -27.38
CA LEU A 70 -0.17 -1.66 -28.72
C LEU A 70 1.15 -1.19 -29.35
N VAL A 71 2.02 -0.52 -28.59
CA VAL A 71 3.36 -0.13 -29.07
C VAL A 71 4.17 -1.34 -29.51
N ILE A 72 4.15 -2.43 -28.73
CA ILE A 72 4.85 -3.68 -29.07
C ILE A 72 4.27 -4.32 -30.34
N ILE A 73 2.95 -4.33 -30.51
CA ILE A 73 2.30 -4.85 -31.72
C ILE A 73 2.72 -4.04 -32.95
N PHE A 74 2.69 -2.71 -32.87
CA PHE A 74 3.16 -1.83 -33.96
C PHE A 74 4.64 -2.03 -34.26
N TYR A 75 5.48 -2.13 -33.23
CA TYR A 75 6.90 -2.44 -33.38
C TYR A 75 7.11 -3.76 -34.12
N ARG A 76 6.41 -4.84 -33.74
CA ARG A 76 6.51 -6.14 -34.42
C ARG A 76 6.08 -6.05 -35.88
N ARG A 77 5.02 -5.29 -36.20
CA ARG A 77 4.59 -5.06 -37.58
C ARG A 77 5.68 -4.38 -38.42
N HIS A 78 6.34 -3.36 -37.88
CA HIS A 78 7.46 -2.70 -38.57
C HIS A 78 8.65 -3.63 -38.78
N MET A 79 8.96 -4.48 -37.82
CA MET A 79 10.10 -5.40 -37.91
C MET A 79 9.91 -6.52 -38.95
N LYS A 80 8.68 -6.79 -39.41
CA LYS A 80 8.40 -7.74 -40.52
C LYS A 80 8.88 -7.23 -41.88
N ASN A 81 9.05 -5.93 -42.05
CA ASN A 81 9.49 -5.32 -43.32
C ASN A 81 11.03 -5.39 -43.44
N ASN A 82 11.53 -6.59 -43.73
CA ASN A 82 12.97 -6.88 -43.74
C ASN A 82 13.75 -6.06 -44.79
N PHE A 83 13.08 -5.57 -45.83
CA PHE A 83 13.69 -4.78 -46.91
C PHE A 83 14.31 -3.45 -46.46
N ILE A 84 13.85 -2.86 -45.36
CA ILE A 84 14.31 -1.53 -44.91
C ILE A 84 15.72 -1.57 -44.27
N TYR A 85 16.18 -2.74 -43.83
CA TYR A 85 17.41 -2.89 -43.05
C TYR A 85 18.32 -4.03 -43.56
N LYS A 86 18.10 -4.53 -44.78
CA LYS A 86 19.04 -5.42 -45.47
C LYS A 86 20.31 -4.63 -45.82
N SER A 87 21.47 -5.21 -45.51
CA SER A 87 22.77 -4.73 -46.00
C SER A 87 22.72 -4.65 -47.53
N GLU A 88 23.34 -3.61 -48.12
CA GLU A 88 23.42 -3.35 -49.57
C GLU A 88 22.17 -2.71 -50.22
N THR A 89 21.23 -2.20 -49.42
CA THR A 89 20.13 -1.38 -49.96
C THR A 89 20.58 0.06 -50.21
N GLU A 90 20.10 0.66 -51.30
CA GLU A 90 20.32 2.06 -51.65
C GLU A 90 18.98 2.79 -51.67
N PHE A 91 18.97 4.01 -51.14
CA PHE A 91 17.85 4.93 -51.28
C PHE A 91 18.04 5.71 -52.58
N ASN A 92 17.20 5.45 -53.58
CA ASN A 92 17.14 6.26 -54.77
C ASN A 92 15.99 7.27 -54.64
N ILE A 93 16.38 8.54 -54.53
CA ILE A 93 15.50 9.70 -54.35
C ILE A 93 15.36 10.38 -55.71
N ASP A 94 14.16 10.36 -56.27
CA ASP A 94 13.80 11.03 -57.52
C ASP A 94 12.59 11.95 -57.31
N SER A 95 12.46 12.97 -58.15
CA SER A 95 11.41 14.01 -58.21
C SER A 95 9.99 13.52 -57.87
N ALA A 96 9.63 12.29 -58.25
CA ALA A 96 8.31 11.71 -58.01
C ALA A 96 8.25 10.65 -56.89
N GLN A 97 9.37 9.99 -56.55
CA GLN A 97 9.33 8.80 -55.68
C GLN A 97 10.64 8.53 -54.91
N LEU A 98 10.49 7.82 -53.80
CA LEU A 98 11.57 7.22 -53.02
C LEU A 98 11.58 5.70 -53.27
N ALA A 99 12.58 5.19 -53.97
CA ALA A 99 12.76 3.76 -54.20
C ALA A 99 13.85 3.19 -53.28
N ILE A 100 13.55 2.07 -52.61
CA ILE A 100 14.50 1.30 -51.80
C ILE A 100 14.72 -0.04 -52.49
N GLY A 101 15.94 -0.30 -52.94
CA GLY A 101 16.29 -1.56 -53.61
C GLY A 101 17.71 -2.02 -53.28
N LEU A 102 17.98 -3.30 -53.52
CA LEU A 102 19.33 -3.84 -53.51
C LEU A 102 20.07 -3.35 -54.78
N SER A 103 21.33 -2.94 -54.61
CA SER A 103 22.17 -2.47 -55.72
C SER A 103 22.19 -3.53 -56.85
N GLY A 104 21.77 -3.15 -58.06
CA GLY A 104 21.78 -4.03 -59.24
C GLY A 104 20.62 -5.03 -59.41
N THR A 105 19.53 -4.96 -58.64
CA THR A 105 18.35 -5.84 -58.81
C THR A 105 17.03 -5.08 -59.07
N TYR A 106 16.04 -5.77 -59.68
CA TYR A 106 14.72 -5.21 -60.00
C TYR A 106 13.76 -5.14 -58.80
N ASP A 107 14.08 -5.78 -57.67
CA ASP A 107 13.27 -5.76 -56.45
C ASP A 107 13.42 -4.41 -55.72
N LYS A 108 12.49 -3.49 -55.97
CA LYS A 108 12.43 -2.16 -55.37
C LYS A 108 11.10 -1.93 -54.66
N VAL A 109 11.16 -1.48 -53.41
CA VAL A 109 9.99 -0.97 -52.68
C VAL A 109 9.89 0.53 -52.97
N ILE A 110 8.77 0.96 -53.55
CA ILE A 110 8.55 2.34 -54.00
C ILE A 110 7.59 3.03 -53.02
N TYR A 111 8.00 4.19 -52.52
CA TYR A 111 7.17 5.09 -51.74
C TYR A 111 6.96 6.39 -52.52
N LYS A 112 5.70 6.77 -52.75
CA LYS A 112 5.35 8.03 -53.43
C LYS A 112 5.40 9.20 -52.45
N TRP A 113 5.85 10.37 -52.91
CA TRP A 113 5.88 11.57 -52.07
C TRP A 113 4.48 12.05 -51.66
N ASP A 114 3.45 11.78 -52.47
CA ASP A 114 2.04 12.06 -52.14
C ASP A 114 1.54 11.33 -50.88
N ASP A 115 2.19 10.22 -50.53
CA ASP A 115 1.89 9.45 -49.33
C ASP A 115 2.68 9.91 -48.11
N LEU A 116 3.58 10.89 -48.26
CA LEU A 116 4.36 11.46 -47.18
C LEU A 116 3.49 12.34 -46.28
N THR A 117 3.30 11.87 -45.05
CA THR A 117 2.46 12.56 -44.04
C THR A 117 3.23 13.58 -43.23
N LYS A 118 4.47 13.26 -42.85
CA LYS A 118 5.31 14.12 -41.99
C LYS A 118 6.78 13.77 -42.13
N ILE A 119 7.63 14.76 -41.89
CA ILE A 119 9.08 14.61 -41.76
C ILE A 119 9.50 15.09 -40.37
N LYS A 120 10.31 14.28 -39.70
CA LYS A 120 10.98 14.69 -38.47
C LYS A 120 12.48 14.56 -38.59
N GLU A 121 13.20 15.36 -37.81
CA GLU A 121 14.65 15.24 -37.73
C GLU A 121 15.15 15.13 -36.29
N ASN A 122 16.28 14.43 -36.13
CA ASN A 122 17.15 14.57 -34.98
C ASN A 122 18.58 14.86 -35.46
N ASN A 123 19.55 14.88 -34.54
CA ASN A 123 20.94 15.20 -34.87
C ASN A 123 21.59 14.20 -35.85
N LYS A 124 21.06 12.97 -35.98
CA LYS A 124 21.70 11.89 -36.75
C LYS A 124 20.85 11.35 -37.91
N TRP A 125 19.53 11.61 -37.92
CA TRP A 125 18.56 10.98 -38.81
C TRP A 125 17.43 11.93 -39.21
N TYR A 126 16.96 11.77 -40.44
CA TYR A 126 15.63 12.18 -40.88
C TYR A 126 14.68 10.99 -40.76
N PHE A 127 13.46 11.21 -40.30
CA PHE A 127 12.40 10.20 -40.21
C PHE A 127 11.26 10.62 -41.12
N LEU A 128 11.05 9.85 -42.18
CA LEU A 128 9.94 10.01 -43.11
C LEU A 128 8.79 9.09 -42.69
N PHE A 129 7.57 9.60 -42.72
CA PHE A 129 6.38 8.86 -42.32
C PHE A 129 5.33 8.87 -43.42
N PHE A 130 4.85 7.70 -43.80
CA PHE A 130 3.93 7.52 -44.92
C PHE A 130 2.51 7.15 -44.45
N LYS A 131 1.50 7.32 -45.31
CA LYS A 131 0.07 7.04 -45.03
C LYS A 131 -0.18 5.58 -44.65
N ASP A 132 0.58 4.66 -45.23
CA ASP A 132 0.60 3.22 -44.91
C ASP A 132 1.20 2.89 -43.53
N LYS A 133 1.54 3.94 -42.76
CA LYS A 133 2.21 3.90 -41.46
C LYS A 133 3.67 3.45 -41.53
N ALA A 134 4.30 3.40 -42.71
CA ALA A 134 5.73 3.13 -42.82
C ALA A 134 6.57 4.27 -42.21
N ILE A 135 7.70 3.90 -41.60
CA ILE A 135 8.67 4.83 -41.01
C ILE A 135 10.03 4.50 -41.61
N LEU A 136 10.61 5.46 -42.32
CA LEU A 136 11.89 5.35 -43.00
C LEU A 136 12.90 6.32 -42.40
N PRO A 137 13.88 5.83 -41.62
CA PRO A 137 14.98 6.64 -41.14
C PRO A 137 16.09 6.75 -42.20
N ILE A 138 16.51 7.97 -42.52
CA ILE A 138 17.63 8.27 -43.44
C ILE A 138 18.75 8.93 -42.65
N SER A 139 19.98 8.44 -42.80
CA SER A 139 21.16 8.91 -42.06
C SER A 139 21.56 10.32 -42.51
N LYS A 140 21.96 11.17 -41.57
CA LYS A 140 22.61 12.46 -41.86
C LYS A 140 24.13 12.35 -42.02
N ASN A 141 24.70 11.15 -41.83
CA ASN A 141 26.14 10.91 -41.93
C ASN A 141 26.57 10.72 -43.40
N ILE A 142 26.44 11.79 -44.17
CA ILE A 142 26.73 11.92 -45.61
C ILE A 142 27.51 13.24 -45.79
N GLU A 143 28.22 13.42 -46.90
CA GLU A 143 28.93 14.66 -47.22
C GLU A 143 28.04 15.91 -47.09
N SER A 144 28.64 17.02 -46.63
CA SER A 144 27.92 18.26 -46.28
C SER A 144 27.13 18.86 -47.44
N SER A 145 27.65 18.79 -48.67
CA SER A 145 26.97 19.25 -49.89
C SER A 145 25.68 18.46 -50.17
N LEU A 146 25.79 17.13 -50.15
CA LEU A 146 24.65 16.20 -50.30
C LEU A 146 23.61 16.34 -49.19
N LEU A 147 24.05 16.72 -47.98
CA LEU A 147 23.15 16.95 -46.85
C LEU A 147 22.28 18.20 -47.03
N GLU A 148 22.84 19.28 -47.58
CA GLU A 148 22.09 20.52 -47.89
C GLU A 148 21.11 20.30 -49.03
N GLU A 149 21.52 19.62 -50.10
CA GLU A 149 20.63 19.22 -51.19
C GLU A 149 19.47 18.37 -50.68
N LEU A 150 19.75 17.36 -49.85
CA LEU A 150 18.71 16.50 -49.28
C LEU A 150 17.77 17.25 -48.33
N LYS A 151 18.29 18.22 -47.58
CA LYS A 151 17.46 19.09 -46.72
C LYS A 151 16.55 19.98 -47.56
N GLY A 152 17.06 20.60 -48.61
CA GLY A 152 16.28 21.38 -49.57
C GLY A 152 15.20 20.53 -50.25
N TYR A 153 15.58 19.32 -50.64
CA TYR A 153 14.70 18.34 -51.26
C TYR A 153 13.57 17.88 -50.31
N PHE A 154 13.84 17.60 -49.04
CA PHE A 154 12.78 17.26 -48.08
C PHE A 154 11.89 18.45 -47.73
N ALA A 155 12.47 19.65 -47.63
CA ALA A 155 11.73 20.87 -47.33
C ALA A 155 10.73 21.25 -48.44
N SER A 156 10.99 20.89 -49.70
CA SER A 156 10.08 21.15 -50.81
C SER A 156 8.78 20.34 -50.73
N PHE A 157 8.82 19.10 -50.21
CA PHE A 157 7.62 18.27 -50.04
C PHE A 157 6.87 18.56 -48.74
N ARG A 158 7.59 18.73 -47.62
CA ARG A 158 6.98 18.95 -46.28
C ARG A 158 7.91 19.70 -45.34
N SER A 159 7.32 20.45 -44.40
CA SER A 159 8.09 21.09 -43.33
C SER A 159 8.76 20.07 -42.41
N ILE A 160 10.06 20.24 -42.18
CA ILE A 160 10.88 19.39 -41.33
C ILE A 160 10.72 19.85 -39.88
N ARG A 161 10.19 18.98 -39.02
CA ARG A 161 10.00 19.29 -37.59
C ARG A 161 11.07 18.62 -36.73
N LYS A 162 11.56 19.31 -35.70
CA LYS A 162 12.47 18.68 -34.72
C LYS A 162 11.74 17.60 -33.91
N SER A 163 12.42 16.48 -33.69
CA SER A 163 11.95 15.38 -32.85
C SER A 163 12.03 15.76 -31.36
N TYR A 164 10.91 15.72 -30.65
CA TYR A 164 10.84 16.01 -29.21
C TYR A 164 11.10 14.79 -28.29
N LYS A 165 11.56 13.65 -28.83
CA LYS A 165 11.83 12.42 -28.06
C LYS A 165 12.68 12.63 -26.82
N GLY A 166 13.75 13.43 -26.96
CA GLY A 166 14.67 13.72 -25.87
C GLY A 166 13.97 14.43 -24.72
N LEU A 167 13.11 15.42 -25.04
CA LEU A 167 12.31 16.14 -24.05
C LEU A 167 11.33 15.19 -23.34
N THR A 168 10.59 14.35 -24.07
CA THR A 168 9.65 13.40 -23.45
C THR A 168 10.33 12.39 -22.55
N ALA A 169 11.52 11.91 -22.93
CA ALA A 169 12.31 11.01 -22.09
C ALA A 169 12.81 11.72 -20.83
N ALA A 170 13.29 12.97 -20.97
CA ALA A 170 13.74 13.78 -19.84
C ALA A 170 12.59 14.08 -18.85
N VAL A 171 11.39 14.41 -19.34
CA VAL A 171 10.22 14.64 -18.48
C VAL A 171 9.81 13.35 -17.75
N LEU A 172 9.87 12.19 -18.41
CA LEU A 172 9.58 10.91 -17.75
C LEU A 172 10.56 10.63 -16.60
N VAL A 173 11.86 10.87 -16.83
CA VAL A 173 12.89 10.76 -15.78
C VAL A 173 12.59 11.74 -14.65
N LEU A 174 12.31 13.00 -14.96
CA LEU A 174 12.00 14.03 -13.97
C LEU A 174 10.78 13.66 -13.11
N VAL A 175 9.68 13.22 -13.74
CA VAL A 175 8.47 12.77 -13.04
C VAL A 175 8.77 11.58 -12.13
N THR A 176 9.62 10.65 -12.58
CA THR A 176 10.04 9.49 -11.78
C THR A 176 10.83 9.92 -10.55
N VAL A 177 11.81 10.81 -10.71
CA VAL A 177 12.63 11.33 -9.60
C VAL A 177 11.76 12.07 -8.59
N ILE A 178 10.91 12.99 -9.06
CA ILE A 178 10.01 13.79 -8.22
C ILE A 178 9.01 12.89 -7.48
N GLY A 179 8.36 11.97 -8.22
CA GLY A 179 7.40 11.05 -7.64
C GLY A 179 8.02 10.15 -6.59
N THR A 180 9.21 9.60 -6.86
CA THR A 180 9.95 8.75 -5.92
C THR A 180 10.32 9.53 -4.66
N TYR A 181 10.80 10.77 -4.79
CA TYR A 181 11.11 11.62 -3.65
C TYR A 181 9.87 11.86 -2.76
N PHE A 182 8.72 12.22 -3.35
CA PHE A 182 7.51 12.49 -2.58
C PHE A 182 6.94 11.24 -1.89
N VAL A 183 6.91 10.10 -2.59
CA VAL A 183 6.45 8.82 -2.00
C VAL A 183 7.44 8.34 -0.94
N GLY A 184 8.74 8.44 -1.21
CA GLY A 184 9.80 8.08 -0.26
C GLY A 184 9.74 8.92 1.02
N LYS A 185 9.46 10.22 0.91
CA LYS A 185 9.25 11.08 2.08
C LYS A 185 8.11 10.59 2.97
N CYS A 186 7.01 10.07 2.39
CA CYS A 186 5.90 9.51 3.15
C CYS A 186 6.24 8.17 3.85
N ALA A 187 7.31 7.48 3.43
CA ALA A 187 7.79 6.27 4.08
C ALA A 187 8.68 6.55 5.30
N VAL A 188 9.24 7.75 5.42
CA VAL A 188 10.04 8.19 6.58
C VAL A 188 9.11 8.44 7.78
N ASN A 189 9.60 8.15 8.98
CA ASN A 189 8.86 8.20 10.24
C ASN A 189 7.91 9.42 10.34
N PHE A 190 6.63 9.12 10.60
CA PHE A 190 5.56 10.09 10.88
C PHE A 190 5.21 11.07 9.74
N ASN A 191 5.69 10.84 8.50
CA ASN A 191 5.42 11.72 7.35
C ASN A 191 4.26 11.27 6.44
N GLY A 192 3.53 10.23 6.82
CA GLY A 192 2.36 9.74 6.09
C GLY A 192 1.89 8.37 6.56
N ASP A 193 0.73 7.94 6.06
CA ASP A 193 0.14 6.63 6.39
C ASP A 193 1.07 5.46 6.03
N LEU A 194 1.86 5.60 4.96
CA LEU A 194 2.86 4.60 4.59
C LEU A 194 3.89 4.36 5.69
N SER A 195 4.35 5.40 6.39
CA SER A 195 5.30 5.26 7.51
C SER A 195 4.70 4.47 8.68
N TRP A 196 3.39 4.66 8.96
CA TRP A 196 2.67 3.90 9.97
C TRP A 196 2.57 2.43 9.58
N LYS A 197 2.18 2.14 8.33
CA LYS A 197 2.10 0.77 7.82
C LYS A 197 3.46 0.06 7.80
N ILE A 198 4.53 0.77 7.43
CA ILE A 198 5.90 0.23 7.47
C ILE A 198 6.30 -0.07 8.92
N ARG A 199 5.99 0.82 9.86
CA ARG A 199 6.27 0.59 11.27
C ARG A 199 5.49 -0.61 11.79
N GLU A 200 4.17 -0.65 11.61
CA GLU A 200 3.33 -1.79 11.98
C GLU A 200 3.91 -3.11 11.43
N LEU A 201 4.30 -3.15 10.15
CA LEU A 201 4.92 -4.34 9.55
C LEU A 201 6.26 -4.74 10.19
N LYS A 202 7.03 -3.78 10.72
CA LYS A 202 8.32 -4.04 11.35
C LYS A 202 8.21 -4.39 12.84
N THR A 203 7.25 -3.81 13.54
CA THR A 203 7.15 -3.89 15.01
C THR A 203 6.09 -4.86 15.49
N ASP A 204 5.01 -5.03 14.73
CA ASP A 204 3.86 -5.79 15.19
C ASP A 204 4.11 -7.29 15.02
N LYS A 205 3.96 -8.03 16.11
CA LYS A 205 3.93 -9.49 16.08
C LYS A 205 2.50 -9.97 15.97
N LYS A 206 2.26 -10.96 15.13
CA LYS A 206 0.92 -11.52 14.90
C LYS A 206 0.92 -13.00 15.24
N VAL A 207 -0.05 -13.42 16.04
CA VAL A 207 -0.31 -14.84 16.37
C VAL A 207 -1.66 -15.23 15.81
N SER A 208 -1.68 -16.29 15.00
CA SER A 208 -2.93 -16.88 14.52
C SER A 208 -3.62 -17.56 15.68
N VAL A 209 -4.92 -17.34 15.79
CA VAL A 209 -5.71 -17.93 16.85
C VAL A 209 -6.82 -18.77 16.24
N ASN A 210 -6.98 -19.99 16.77
CA ASN A 210 -8.19 -20.77 16.53
C ASN A 210 -9.37 -20.06 17.23
N GLU A 211 -10.61 -20.45 16.93
CA GLU A 211 -11.79 -19.81 17.55
C GLU A 211 -11.64 -19.65 19.07
N ILE A 212 -11.46 -18.40 19.54
CA ILE A 212 -11.31 -18.10 20.95
C ILE A 212 -12.69 -17.85 21.55
N ASN A 213 -12.99 -18.57 22.61
CA ASN A 213 -14.22 -18.41 23.36
C ASN A 213 -13.94 -17.83 24.75
N PHE A 214 -14.63 -16.76 25.11
CA PHE A 214 -14.47 -16.07 26.38
C PHE A 214 -14.86 -16.95 27.58
N TYR A 215 -15.89 -17.79 27.47
CA TYR A 215 -16.35 -18.62 28.58
C TYR A 215 -15.34 -19.70 28.97
N THR A 216 -14.57 -20.20 27.99
CA THR A 216 -13.56 -21.25 28.22
C THR A 216 -12.15 -20.66 28.40
N SER A 217 -11.74 -19.77 27.50
CA SER A 217 -10.37 -19.28 27.41
C SER A 217 -10.13 -18.04 28.29
N LYS A 218 -11.14 -17.19 28.46
CA LYS A 218 -11.08 -15.94 29.24
C LYS A 218 -9.88 -15.07 28.85
N LEU A 219 -9.41 -14.21 29.77
CA LEU A 219 -8.22 -13.39 29.57
C LEU A 219 -6.93 -14.23 29.61
N GLU A 220 -6.90 -15.30 30.41
CA GLU A 220 -5.72 -16.15 30.55
C GLU A 220 -5.32 -16.83 29.23
N GLY A 221 -6.29 -17.34 28.47
CA GLY A 221 -6.05 -17.93 27.16
C GLY A 221 -5.53 -16.92 26.14
N ILE A 222 -6.01 -15.67 26.20
CA ILE A 222 -5.48 -14.56 25.38
C ILE A 222 -3.99 -14.33 25.73
N MET A 223 -3.66 -14.29 27.02
CA MET A 223 -2.29 -14.07 27.48
C MET A 223 -1.33 -15.21 27.08
N LYS A 224 -1.80 -16.45 27.02
CA LYS A 224 -0.99 -17.59 26.52
C LYS A 224 -0.54 -17.36 25.07
N TYR A 225 -1.43 -16.94 24.18
CA TYR A 225 -1.06 -16.60 22.80
C TYR A 225 -0.06 -15.44 22.71
N VAL A 226 -0.14 -14.48 23.63
CA VAL A 226 0.83 -13.37 23.69
C VAL A 226 2.21 -13.89 24.09
N GLN A 227 2.28 -14.71 25.14
CA GLN A 227 3.52 -15.29 25.66
C GLN A 227 4.22 -16.23 24.66
N GLU A 228 3.47 -16.89 23.77
CA GLU A 228 4.05 -17.72 22.71
C GLU A 228 4.86 -16.92 21.68
N LYS A 229 4.55 -15.64 21.45
CA LYS A 229 5.23 -14.80 20.45
C LYS A 229 6.14 -13.73 21.05
N GLU A 230 5.89 -13.36 22.30
CA GLU A 230 6.60 -12.27 22.96
C GLU A 230 6.98 -12.69 24.38
N LYS A 231 8.26 -12.51 24.71
CA LYS A 231 8.72 -12.66 26.09
C LYS A 231 8.25 -11.42 26.87
N LEU A 232 7.32 -11.66 27.78
CA LEU A 232 6.82 -10.65 28.71
C LEU A 232 7.77 -10.52 29.91
N GLU A 233 7.83 -9.34 30.51
CA GLU A 233 8.50 -9.13 31.80
C GLU A 233 7.77 -9.87 32.95
N PRO A 234 8.46 -10.16 34.07
CA PRO A 234 7.89 -10.94 35.17
C PRO A 234 6.70 -10.26 35.87
N ASN A 235 6.74 -8.93 36.01
CA ASN A 235 5.71 -8.17 36.70
C ASN A 235 4.87 -7.40 35.69
N LEU A 236 3.56 -7.69 35.65
CA LEU A 236 2.64 -7.14 34.65
C LEU A 236 1.52 -6.36 35.30
N MET A 237 1.26 -5.16 34.81
CA MET A 237 0.14 -4.32 35.25
C MET A 237 -0.71 -3.95 34.04
N THR A 238 -2.02 -3.81 34.23
CA THR A 238 -2.88 -3.22 33.20
C THR A 238 -3.84 -2.22 33.82
N ASN A 239 -4.15 -1.17 33.07
CA ASN A 239 -5.15 -0.18 33.46
C ASN A 239 -6.42 -0.30 32.60
N SER A 240 -6.42 -1.15 31.58
CA SER A 240 -7.53 -1.22 30.64
C SER A 240 -7.59 -2.57 29.94
N VAL A 241 -8.74 -3.24 30.07
CA VAL A 241 -9.08 -4.41 29.26
C VAL A 241 -10.49 -4.22 28.73
N ASP A 242 -10.66 -4.27 27.42
CA ASP A 242 -11.95 -4.32 26.74
C ASP A 242 -12.02 -5.62 25.94
N ILE A 243 -13.05 -6.44 26.18
CA ILE A 243 -13.29 -7.67 25.44
C ILE A 243 -14.75 -7.70 25.02
N LYS A 244 -15.00 -7.92 23.73
CA LYS A 244 -16.35 -8.07 23.16
C LYS A 244 -16.54 -9.47 22.64
N PHE A 245 -17.67 -10.09 22.96
CA PHE A 245 -17.97 -11.47 22.60
C PHE A 245 -19.45 -11.65 22.27
N LYS A 246 -19.73 -12.68 21.47
CA LYS A 246 -21.09 -13.07 21.07
C LYS A 246 -21.79 -13.85 22.18
N LYS A 247 -23.08 -14.12 21.97
CA LYS A 247 -23.91 -14.93 22.87
C LYS A 247 -23.37 -16.33 23.17
N ASP A 248 -22.67 -16.94 22.22
CA ASP A 248 -22.01 -18.25 22.37
C ASP A 248 -20.64 -18.17 23.08
N GLY A 249 -20.18 -16.96 23.42
CA GLY A 249 -18.87 -16.72 24.02
C GLY A 249 -17.77 -16.42 23.00
N THR A 250 -18.00 -16.56 21.70
CA THR A 250 -16.98 -16.31 20.67
C THR A 250 -16.49 -14.86 20.74
N ILE A 251 -15.19 -14.67 20.97
CA ILE A 251 -14.57 -13.36 21.07
C ILE A 251 -14.53 -12.71 19.69
N THR A 252 -14.97 -11.46 19.62
CA THR A 252 -15.01 -10.65 18.41
C THR A 252 -13.99 -9.52 18.43
N SER A 253 -13.67 -9.00 19.61
CA SER A 253 -12.66 -7.95 19.78
C SER A 253 -12.00 -8.01 21.15
N ILE A 254 -10.71 -7.68 21.18
CA ILE A 254 -9.91 -7.47 22.39
C ILE A 254 -9.12 -6.18 22.20
N ASP A 255 -9.07 -5.35 23.23
CA ASP A 255 -8.17 -4.20 23.32
C ASP A 255 -7.65 -4.10 24.75
N THR A 256 -6.34 -4.26 24.91
CA THR A 256 -5.69 -4.11 26.22
C THR A 256 -4.29 -3.53 26.07
N TYR A 257 -3.91 -2.71 27.04
CA TYR A 257 -2.56 -2.21 27.20
C TYR A 257 -1.97 -2.76 28.51
N ILE A 258 -0.81 -3.40 28.39
CA ILE A 258 -0.10 -4.06 29.50
C ILE A 258 1.26 -3.40 29.68
N TYR A 259 1.56 -3.01 30.90
CA TYR A 259 2.85 -2.50 31.33
C TYR A 259 3.69 -3.65 31.87
N GLY A 260 4.92 -3.78 31.37
CA GLY A 260 5.88 -4.79 31.79
C GLY A 260 7.01 -4.18 32.61
N PHE A 261 7.22 -4.73 33.80
CA PHE A 261 8.19 -4.27 34.77
C PHE A 261 9.21 -5.37 35.09
N ASP A 262 10.47 -4.98 35.25
CA ASP A 262 11.52 -5.90 35.68
C ASP A 262 11.31 -6.41 37.12
N GLU A 263 12.23 -7.25 37.59
CA GLU A 263 12.21 -7.82 38.95
C GLU A 263 12.25 -6.74 40.05
N ASN A 264 12.78 -5.56 39.74
CA ASN A 264 12.88 -4.42 40.65
C ASN A 264 11.69 -3.45 40.49
N TYR A 265 10.64 -3.84 39.77
CA TYR A 265 9.44 -3.03 39.49
C TYR A 265 9.71 -1.73 38.71
N ASN A 266 10.78 -1.69 37.91
CA ASN A 266 11.03 -0.60 36.98
C ASN A 266 10.38 -0.89 35.63
N LEU A 267 9.71 0.11 35.04
CA LEU A 267 9.04 -0.04 33.75
C LEU A 267 10.07 -0.30 32.63
N LYS A 268 9.88 -1.39 31.89
CA LYS A 268 10.71 -1.75 30.73
C LYS A 268 9.95 -1.69 29.43
N SER A 269 8.75 -2.27 29.40
CA SER A 269 8.01 -2.42 28.16
C SER A 269 6.53 -2.04 28.32
N GLY A 270 5.91 -1.67 27.21
CA GLY A 270 4.47 -1.60 27.03
C GLY A 270 4.04 -2.56 25.93
N TYR A 271 2.90 -3.21 26.11
CA TYR A 271 2.33 -4.14 25.16
C TYR A 271 0.90 -3.72 24.86
N LEU A 272 0.66 -3.27 23.63
CA LEU A 272 -0.69 -3.11 23.11
C LEU A 272 -1.09 -4.42 22.43
N VAL A 273 -2.09 -5.09 22.99
CA VAL A 273 -2.63 -6.35 22.47
C VAL A 273 -4.01 -6.08 21.93
N TYR A 274 -4.19 -6.31 20.63
CA TYR A 274 -5.45 -6.05 19.95
C TYR A 274 -5.89 -7.23 19.08
N TYR A 275 -7.20 -7.42 19.01
CA TYR A 275 -7.85 -8.41 18.18
C TYR A 275 -9.17 -7.85 17.65
N ASP A 276 -9.45 -8.12 16.39
CA ASP A 276 -10.68 -7.71 15.70
C ASP A 276 -11.01 -8.75 14.64
N LYS A 277 -12.00 -9.60 14.92
CA LYS A 277 -12.42 -10.70 14.04
C LYS A 277 -12.82 -10.20 12.66
N ALA A 278 -13.31 -8.96 12.53
CA ALA A 278 -13.68 -8.38 11.23
C ALA A 278 -12.45 -8.05 10.36
N LYS A 279 -11.27 -7.89 10.97
CA LYS A 279 -10.00 -7.63 10.28
C LYS A 279 -9.15 -8.89 10.08
N GLY A 280 -9.46 -9.97 10.79
CA GLY A 280 -8.87 -11.30 10.59
C GLY A 280 -8.72 -12.12 11.87
N ASP A 281 -8.14 -13.31 11.73
CA ASP A 281 -8.06 -14.32 12.79
C ASP A 281 -6.71 -14.29 13.54
N LYS A 282 -6.15 -13.09 13.72
CA LYS A 282 -4.84 -12.91 14.35
C LYS A 282 -4.91 -11.89 15.47
N ILE A 283 -4.41 -12.26 16.65
CA ILE A 283 -4.09 -11.30 17.70
C ILE A 283 -2.80 -10.59 17.28
N THR A 284 -2.78 -9.28 17.43
CA THR A 284 -1.60 -8.48 17.18
C THR A 284 -1.05 -7.91 18.48
N ILE A 285 0.26 -7.96 18.61
CA ILE A 285 1.02 -7.53 19.77
C ILE A 285 1.99 -6.46 19.28
N HIS A 286 1.81 -5.25 19.78
CA HIS A 286 2.73 -4.16 19.58
C HIS A 286 3.52 -3.91 20.85
N LYS A 287 4.83 -4.19 20.82
CA LYS A 287 5.74 -3.92 21.92
C LYS A 287 6.38 -2.55 21.76
N GLN A 288 6.31 -1.76 22.81
CA GLN A 288 7.07 -0.54 22.97
C GLN A 288 8.09 -0.73 24.08
N ASP A 289 9.38 -0.65 23.74
CA ASP A 289 10.47 -0.70 24.71
C ASP A 289 10.77 0.72 25.21
N TRP A 290 10.79 0.89 26.53
CA TRP A 290 11.06 2.14 27.22
C TRP A 290 12.45 2.19 27.83
N GLY A 291 13.18 1.08 27.91
CA GLY A 291 14.49 1.00 28.55
C GLY A 291 14.48 1.51 29.99
N SER A 292 15.08 2.69 30.23
CA SER A 292 15.07 3.39 31.52
C SER A 292 14.22 4.68 31.51
N GLY A 293 13.57 5.01 30.40
CA GLY A 293 12.80 6.24 30.22
C GLY A 293 11.34 6.17 30.63
N GLY A 294 10.87 5.01 31.12
CA GLY A 294 9.50 4.80 31.56
C GLY A 294 9.17 5.54 32.86
N THR A 295 8.09 6.31 32.89
CA THR A 295 7.69 7.10 34.08
C THR A 295 6.56 6.48 34.90
N THR A 296 5.86 5.47 34.36
CA THR A 296 4.76 4.80 35.07
C THR A 296 5.31 3.96 36.21
N LYS A 297 4.78 4.15 37.42
CA LYS A 297 5.12 3.34 38.59
C LYS A 297 4.21 2.13 38.67
N TYR A 298 4.78 1.01 39.08
CA TYR A 298 4.01 -0.20 39.33
C TYR A 298 3.01 0.01 40.47
N ASN A 299 1.77 -0.41 40.26
CA ASN A 299 0.71 -0.38 41.25
C ASN A 299 0.19 -1.81 41.46
N GLN A 300 0.40 -2.35 42.66
CA GLN A 300 -0.02 -3.70 43.04
C GLN A 300 -1.53 -3.93 42.89
N ASP A 301 -2.36 -2.89 43.06
CA ASP A 301 -3.81 -3.01 42.92
C ASP A 301 -4.24 -3.12 41.44
N ASN A 302 -3.36 -2.79 40.50
CA ASN A 302 -3.59 -2.94 39.06
C ASN A 302 -2.82 -4.13 38.46
N ASP A 303 -2.26 -5.00 39.30
CA ASP A 303 -1.54 -6.18 38.83
C ASP A 303 -2.43 -7.04 37.92
N LEU A 304 -1.87 -7.50 36.80
CA LEU A 304 -2.60 -8.25 35.78
C LEU A 304 -3.21 -9.55 36.34
N SER A 305 -2.57 -10.16 37.35
CA SER A 305 -3.08 -11.36 38.01
C SER A 305 -4.42 -11.13 38.71
N ILE A 306 -4.69 -9.91 39.20
CA ILE A 306 -5.97 -9.59 39.86
C ILE A 306 -7.12 -9.73 38.87
N ILE A 307 -7.02 -9.11 37.69
CA ILE A 307 -8.07 -9.20 36.68
C ILE A 307 -8.17 -10.62 36.10
N ILE A 308 -7.04 -11.32 35.89
CA ILE A 308 -7.07 -12.73 35.45
C ILE A 308 -7.84 -13.58 36.47
N ASN A 309 -7.54 -13.43 37.77
CA ASN A 309 -8.24 -14.16 38.83
C ASN A 309 -9.73 -13.80 38.88
N MET A 310 -10.07 -12.51 38.85
CA MET A 310 -11.48 -12.06 38.83
C MET A 310 -12.24 -12.67 37.65
N LEU A 311 -11.73 -12.57 36.42
CA LEU A 311 -12.41 -13.13 35.25
C LEU A 311 -12.50 -14.66 35.29
N ASN A 312 -11.54 -15.33 35.93
CA ASN A 312 -11.60 -16.76 36.16
C ASN A 312 -12.72 -17.15 37.13
N LYS A 313 -13.07 -16.30 38.10
CA LYS A 313 -14.09 -16.58 39.13
C LYS A 313 -15.47 -16.02 38.81
N ILE A 314 -15.58 -14.95 38.05
CA ILE A 314 -16.88 -14.34 37.71
C ILE A 314 -17.68 -15.30 36.81
N PRO A 315 -18.95 -15.61 37.15
CA PRO A 315 -19.82 -16.48 36.35
C PRO A 315 -20.42 -15.72 35.16
N VAL A 316 -19.58 -15.19 34.27
CA VAL A 316 -19.97 -14.31 33.16
C VAL A 316 -21.06 -14.94 32.27
N GLU A 317 -20.96 -16.23 31.97
CA GLU A 317 -21.95 -16.93 31.14
C GLU A 317 -23.35 -16.90 31.77
N GLN A 318 -23.45 -17.15 33.08
CA GLN A 318 -24.71 -17.10 33.81
C GLN A 318 -25.25 -15.67 33.87
N ASP A 319 -24.36 -14.69 34.03
CA ASP A 319 -24.71 -13.29 34.11
C ASP A 319 -25.36 -12.78 32.82
N VAL A 320 -24.77 -13.11 31.67
CA VAL A 320 -25.24 -12.61 30.38
C VAL A 320 -26.42 -13.41 29.82
N LYS A 321 -26.56 -14.69 30.20
CA LYS A 321 -27.73 -15.52 29.83
C LYS A 321 -29.06 -14.86 30.24
N GLN A 322 -29.06 -14.12 31.35
CA GLN A 322 -30.25 -13.41 31.86
C GLN A 322 -30.70 -12.26 30.95
N TRP A 323 -29.79 -11.68 30.16
CA TRP A 323 -30.10 -10.54 29.28
C TRP A 323 -30.61 -10.97 27.90
N ASN A 324 -30.23 -12.17 27.44
CA ASN A 324 -30.64 -12.72 26.15
C ASN A 324 -30.35 -11.80 24.94
N GLU A 325 -29.18 -11.15 24.94
CA GLU A 325 -28.76 -10.23 23.88
C GLU A 325 -27.81 -10.90 22.87
N SER A 326 -27.60 -10.26 21.73
CA SER A 326 -26.75 -10.79 20.65
C SER A 326 -25.25 -10.72 20.95
N GLY A 327 -24.82 -9.80 21.81
CA GLY A 327 -23.42 -9.58 22.13
C GLY A 327 -23.23 -8.87 23.47
N TYR A 328 -22.07 -9.13 24.07
CA TYR A 328 -21.71 -8.71 25.41
C TYR A 328 -20.29 -8.16 25.43
N ALA A 329 -19.98 -7.42 26.49
CA ALA A 329 -18.65 -6.86 26.68
C ALA A 329 -18.21 -6.92 28.14
N ILE A 330 -16.90 -6.96 28.30
CA ILE A 330 -16.19 -6.83 29.57
C ILE A 330 -15.32 -5.60 29.47
N MET A 331 -15.37 -4.78 30.51
CA MET A 331 -14.53 -3.60 30.65
C MET A 331 -13.90 -3.57 32.03
N TYR A 332 -12.58 -3.44 32.05
CA TYR A 332 -11.78 -3.13 33.23
C TYR A 332 -11.06 -1.81 32.97
N LYS A 333 -11.05 -0.91 33.96
CA LYS A 333 -10.35 0.38 33.89
C LYS A 333 -9.48 0.65 35.13
N GLY A 334 -8.81 -0.39 35.64
CA GLY A 334 -8.02 -0.28 36.86
C GLY A 334 -8.87 -0.03 38.11
N ILE A 335 -8.29 0.69 39.07
CA ILE A 335 -8.98 1.20 40.26
C ILE A 335 -10.03 2.23 39.85
N ARG A 336 -11.29 1.93 40.12
CA ARG A 336 -12.43 2.82 39.84
C ARG A 336 -13.18 3.12 41.13
N SER A 337 -13.62 4.36 41.28
CA SER A 337 -14.60 4.75 42.29
C SER A 337 -16.01 4.74 41.69
N PHE A 338 -16.95 4.19 42.45
CA PHE A 338 -18.39 4.25 42.21
C PHE A 338 -19.10 5.13 43.25
N GLY A 339 -18.35 5.86 44.07
CA GLY A 339 -18.90 6.66 45.17
C GLY A 339 -19.68 5.78 46.13
N TYR A 340 -20.93 6.17 46.40
CA TYR A 340 -21.86 5.42 47.25
C TYR A 340 -22.95 4.71 46.42
N ASN A 341 -22.80 4.63 45.09
CA ASN A 341 -23.78 3.99 44.23
C ASN A 341 -23.71 2.46 44.37
N LEU A 342 -24.81 1.84 44.74
CA LEU A 342 -24.96 0.38 44.90
C LEU A 342 -25.42 -0.33 43.63
N GLU A 343 -25.87 0.42 42.62
CA GLU A 343 -26.50 -0.12 41.42
C GLU A 343 -25.54 -1.03 40.63
N GLY A 344 -25.93 -2.30 40.51
CA GLY A 344 -25.16 -3.32 39.80
C GLY A 344 -23.84 -3.72 40.49
N ILE A 345 -23.53 -3.18 41.67
CA ILE A 345 -22.28 -3.48 42.40
C ILE A 345 -22.32 -4.87 43.01
N ARG A 346 -21.20 -5.58 42.86
CA ARG A 346 -20.92 -6.88 43.45
C ARG A 346 -19.50 -6.84 43.98
N PHE A 347 -19.29 -7.11 45.26
CA PHE A 347 -17.94 -7.32 45.76
C PHE A 347 -17.51 -8.74 45.44
N ILE A 348 -16.26 -8.91 45.02
CA ILE A 348 -15.65 -10.21 44.80
C ILE A 348 -14.33 -10.26 45.55
N ASP A 349 -14.10 -11.33 46.30
CA ASP A 349 -12.85 -11.54 47.02
C ASP A 349 -11.85 -12.37 46.19
N LYS A 350 -10.68 -12.66 46.78
CA LYS A 350 -9.65 -13.51 46.17
C LYS A 350 -10.10 -14.94 45.85
N ASN A 351 -11.07 -15.47 46.61
CA ASN A 351 -11.58 -16.84 46.47
C ASN A 351 -12.66 -16.93 45.38
N GLY A 352 -13.27 -15.80 45.02
CA GLY A 352 -14.37 -15.68 44.10
C GLY A 352 -15.74 -15.58 44.78
N GLU A 353 -15.78 -15.40 46.11
CA GLU A 353 -17.03 -15.20 46.83
C GLU A 353 -17.62 -13.83 46.48
N VAL A 354 -18.89 -13.84 46.05
CA VAL A 354 -19.59 -12.65 45.60
C VAL A 354 -20.58 -12.19 46.66
N THR A 355 -20.43 -10.94 47.13
CA THR A 355 -21.38 -10.32 48.06
C THR A 355 -22.03 -9.08 47.44
N ILE A 356 -23.33 -8.91 47.65
CA ILE A 356 -24.09 -7.76 47.14
C ILE A 356 -24.24 -6.76 48.29
N PRO A 357 -23.70 -5.54 48.18
CA PRO A 357 -23.84 -4.55 49.23
C PRO A 357 -25.29 -4.07 49.35
N LYS A 358 -25.80 -4.03 50.58
CA LYS A 358 -27.12 -3.44 50.90
C LYS A 358 -27.03 -1.95 51.24
N ILE A 359 -25.91 -1.52 51.80
CA ILE A 359 -25.65 -0.15 52.26
C ILE A 359 -24.21 0.21 51.90
N ALA A 360 -23.96 1.44 51.44
CA ALA A 360 -22.63 1.98 51.22
C ALA A 360 -22.16 2.74 52.47
N GLN A 361 -21.50 2.05 53.40
CA GLN A 361 -20.91 2.69 54.59
C GLN A 361 -19.62 3.47 54.28
N GLN A 362 -18.93 3.09 53.21
CA GLN A 362 -17.71 3.71 52.72
C GLN A 362 -17.78 3.82 51.20
N GLU A 363 -16.93 4.68 50.64
CA GLU A 363 -16.78 4.81 49.19
C GLU A 363 -16.42 3.46 48.55
N ILE A 364 -17.18 3.07 47.54
CA ILE A 364 -16.96 1.85 46.77
C ILE A 364 -15.87 2.14 45.75
N LYS A 365 -14.65 1.72 46.07
CA LYS A 365 -13.47 1.95 45.25
C LYS A 365 -12.59 0.70 45.22
N GLY A 366 -12.08 0.37 44.04
CA GLY A 366 -11.14 -0.74 43.86
C GLY A 366 -11.02 -1.17 42.40
N PRO A 367 -10.18 -2.18 42.13
CA PRO A 367 -10.10 -2.80 40.81
C PRO A 367 -11.47 -3.35 40.41
N ALA A 368 -11.97 -2.94 39.25
CA ALA A 368 -13.36 -3.21 38.90
C ALA A 368 -13.55 -3.72 37.47
N VAL A 369 -14.25 -4.85 37.36
CA VAL A 369 -14.67 -5.48 36.10
C VAL A 369 -16.16 -5.24 35.90
N SER A 370 -16.52 -4.64 34.78
CA SER A 370 -17.91 -4.44 34.38
C SER A 370 -18.27 -5.41 33.25
N VAL A 371 -19.31 -6.21 33.46
CA VAL A 371 -19.97 -7.01 32.41
C VAL A 371 -21.20 -6.24 31.97
N TYR A 372 -21.39 -6.05 30.66
CA TYR A 372 -22.48 -5.23 30.13
C TYR A 372 -22.88 -5.62 28.69
N CYS A 373 -24.03 -5.11 28.25
CA CYS A 373 -24.46 -5.17 26.85
C CYS A 373 -24.17 -3.84 26.16
N PRO A 374 -23.27 -3.79 25.16
CA PRO A 374 -22.92 -2.56 24.46
C PRO A 374 -24.14 -1.85 23.87
N GLY A 375 -24.28 -0.56 24.16
CA GLY A 375 -25.36 0.30 23.64
C GLY A 375 -26.71 0.13 24.34
N LYS A 376 -26.79 -0.70 25.39
CA LYS A 376 -28.00 -0.95 26.19
C LYS A 376 -27.79 -0.68 27.68
N GLU A 377 -26.75 0.07 28.05
CA GLU A 377 -26.35 0.29 29.44
C GLU A 377 -27.38 1.09 30.26
N GLN A 378 -28.27 1.84 29.58
CA GLN A 378 -29.37 2.56 30.22
C GLN A 378 -30.58 1.66 30.52
N SER A 379 -30.81 0.61 29.72
CA SER A 379 -31.92 -0.33 29.89
C SER A 379 -31.52 -1.59 30.65
N LEU A 380 -30.25 -2.00 30.56
CA LEU A 380 -29.68 -3.17 31.19
C LEU A 380 -28.53 -2.73 32.09
N ILE A 381 -28.77 -2.78 33.40
CA ILE A 381 -27.80 -2.39 34.41
C ILE A 381 -26.55 -3.29 34.31
N PRO A 382 -25.36 -2.72 34.08
CA PRO A 382 -24.10 -3.46 34.09
C PRO A 382 -23.84 -4.16 35.43
N LYS A 383 -23.36 -5.41 35.38
CA LYS A 383 -22.86 -6.09 36.58
C LYS A 383 -21.41 -5.69 36.83
N ARG A 384 -21.17 -5.00 37.95
CA ARG A 384 -19.90 -4.34 38.28
C ARG A 384 -19.26 -5.06 39.46
N TYR A 385 -18.30 -5.91 39.17
CA TYR A 385 -17.52 -6.65 40.15
C TYR A 385 -16.36 -5.79 40.65
N VAL A 386 -16.36 -5.44 41.93
CA VAL A 386 -15.31 -4.66 42.58
C VAL A 386 -14.51 -5.58 43.49
N TYR A 387 -13.21 -5.66 43.25
CA TYR A 387 -12.32 -6.52 44.02
C TYR A 387 -12.14 -5.99 45.44
N LYS A 388 -12.33 -6.87 46.43
CA LYS A 388 -11.99 -6.62 47.83
C LYS A 388 -10.88 -7.58 48.25
N LYS A 389 -9.83 -7.02 48.84
CA LYS A 389 -8.70 -7.79 49.36
C LYS A 389 -9.08 -8.58 50.60
#